data_AF-A0A7Y3EWB4-F1
#
_entry.id   AF-A0A7Y3EWB4-F1
#
_cell.length_a   1.000
_cell.length_b   1.000
_cell.length_c   1.000
_cell.angle_alpha   90.00
_cell.angle_beta   90.00
_cell.angle_gamma   90.00
#
_symmetry.space_group_name_H-M   'P 1'
#
loop_
_entity.id
_entity.type
_entity.pdbx_description
1 polymer ?
#
loop_
_entity_poly.entity_id
_entity_poly.type
_entity_poly.pdbx_seq_one_letter_code
_entity_poly.pdbx_strand_id
1 'polypeptide(L)' 'MSYTRPAFRHPEAKKNKLGYTRKSYEGAISTLCAGCGHDSISSAIVTAFF' A
#
# COMPACT_ATOMS: atom_id res chain seq x y z
N MET A 1 9.33 -3.34 15.50
CA MET A 1 8.92 -2.60 14.29
C MET A 1 10.07 -2.57 13.31
N SER A 2 9.95 -3.28 12.18
CA SER A 2 10.91 -3.17 11.08
C SER A 2 10.61 -1.91 10.27
N TYR A 3 11.62 -1.06 10.07
CA TYR A 3 11.52 0.16 9.27
C TYR A 3 11.68 -0.10 7.76
N THR A 4 11.86 -1.35 7.36
CA THR A 4 12.07 -1.73 5.96
C THR A 4 10.89 -2.54 5.47
N ARG A 5 10.12 -2.01 4.52
CA ARG A 5 9.07 -2.78 3.84
C ARG A 5 9.72 -3.78 2.88
N PRO A 6 9.34 -5.08 2.92
CA PRO A 6 9.89 -6.07 2.01
C PRO A 6 9.55 -5.74 0.57
N ALA A 7 10.55 -5.82 -0.31
CA ALA A 7 10.37 -5.55 -1.73
C ALA A 7 9.69 -6.71 -2.49
N PHE A 8 9.81 -7.93 -1.97
CA PHE A 8 9.26 -9.16 -2.54
C PHE A 8 7.75 -9.07 -2.77
N ARG A 9 7.29 -9.48 -3.95
CA ARG A 9 5.88 -9.63 -4.28
C ARG A 9 5.70 -10.91 -5.07
N HIS A 10 4.54 -11.55 -4.89
CA HIS A 10 4.19 -12.74 -5.63
C HIS A 10 4.22 -12.44 -7.16
N PRO A 11 4.81 -13.32 -7.99
CA PRO A 11 4.88 -13.10 -9.44
C PRO A 11 3.50 -12.85 -10.08
N GLU A 12 2.47 -13.50 -9.54
CA GLU A 12 1.08 -13.40 -10.00
C GLU A 12 0.23 -12.42 -9.17
N ALA A 13 0.88 -11.44 -8.49
CA ALA A 13 0.14 -10.42 -7.78
C ALA A 13 -0.82 -9.68 -8.72
N LYS A 14 -2.05 -9.43 -8.26
CA LYS A 14 -3.08 -8.72 -9.02
C LYS A 14 -2.52 -7.40 -9.54
N LYS A 15 -2.77 -7.13 -10.82
CA LYS A 15 -2.47 -5.86 -11.48
C LYS A 15 -3.76 -5.16 -11.85
N ASN A 16 -3.76 -3.85 -11.80
CA ASN A 16 -4.88 -3.05 -12.30
C ASN A 16 -4.81 -2.92 -13.84
N LYS A 17 -5.76 -2.18 -14.42
CA LYS A 17 -5.83 -1.96 -15.89
C LYS A 17 -4.58 -1.30 -16.49
N LEU A 18 -3.81 -0.59 -15.67
CA LEU A 18 -2.56 0.08 -16.07
C LEU A 18 -1.32 -0.82 -15.88
N GLY A 19 -1.50 -2.06 -15.43
CA GLY A 19 -0.40 -3.00 -15.17
C GLY A 19 0.32 -2.78 -13.84
N TYR A 20 -0.14 -1.86 -13.00
CA TYR A 20 0.47 -1.58 -11.71
C TYR A 20 -0.05 -2.54 -10.63
N THR A 21 0.84 -2.84 -9.67
CA THR A 21 0.48 -3.62 -8.47
C THR A 21 0.08 -2.67 -7.33
N ARG A 22 -0.62 -3.19 -6.32
CA ARG A 22 -1.04 -2.39 -5.16
C ARG A 22 0.12 -1.66 -4.47
N LYS A 23 1.33 -2.22 -4.50
CA LYS A 23 2.56 -1.60 -3.97
C LYS A 23 2.84 -0.22 -4.58
N SER A 24 2.52 -0.02 -5.85
CA SER A 24 2.70 1.27 -6.52
C SER A 24 1.87 2.39 -5.88
N TYR A 25 0.87 2.04 -5.07
CA TYR A 25 -0.04 2.96 -4.39
C TYR A 25 0.24 3.10 -2.88
N GLU A 26 1.06 2.23 -2.27
CA GLU A 26 1.24 2.13 -0.81
C GLU A 26 2.11 3.25 -0.19
N GLY A 27 2.83 4.03 -1.00
CA GLY A 27 3.67 5.13 -0.54
C GLY A 27 4.74 4.74 0.49
N ALA A 28 5.21 5.74 1.25
CA ALA A 28 6.19 5.55 2.33
C ALA A 28 5.56 4.91 3.58
N ILE A 29 6.39 4.54 4.55
CA ILE A 29 5.94 4.08 5.87
C ILE A 29 5.30 5.26 6.61
N SER A 30 4.10 5.05 7.14
CA SER A 30 3.39 6.05 7.93
C SER A 30 4.15 6.36 9.22
N THR A 31 4.28 7.65 9.54
CA THR A 31 4.85 8.14 10.79
C THR A 31 3.75 8.44 11.83
N LEU A 32 2.50 8.12 11.52
CA LEU A 32 1.36 8.38 12.39
C LEU A 32 1.27 7.32 13.49
N CYS A 33 0.46 7.64 14.51
CA CYS A 33 0.20 6.72 15.61
C CYS A 33 -0.43 5.40 15.11
N ALA A 34 -0.10 4.29 15.76
CA ALA A 34 -0.72 3.01 15.46
C ALA A 34 -2.25 3.08 15.63
N GLY A 35 -3.00 2.69 14.60
CA GLY A 35 -4.46 2.76 14.59
C GLY A 35 -5.03 4.15 14.25
N CYS A 36 -4.21 5.08 13.75
CA CYS A 36 -4.70 6.38 13.32
C CYS A 36 -5.63 6.26 12.11
N GLY A 37 -6.78 6.94 12.15
CA GLY A 37 -7.78 6.90 11.07
C GLY A 37 -7.27 7.38 9.70
N HIS A 38 -6.20 8.19 9.67
CA HIS A 38 -5.58 8.64 8.43
C HIS A 38 -5.00 7.48 7.59
N ASP A 39 -4.48 6.43 8.22
CA ASP A 39 -4.01 5.24 7.52
C ASP A 39 -5.19 4.49 6.89
N SER A 40 -6.34 4.46 7.57
CA SER A 40 -7.58 3.88 7.04
C SER A 40 -8.09 4.65 5.82
N ILE A 41 -8.08 5.99 5.87
CA ILE A 41 -8.45 6.84 4.72
C ILE A 41 -7.49 6.59 3.55
N SER A 42 -6.18 6.58 3.81
CA SER A 42 -5.17 6.32 2.79
C SER A 42 -5.37 4.95 2.14
N SER A 43 -5.63 3.91 2.93
CA SER A 43 -5.93 2.56 2.44
C SER A 43 -7.21 2.49 1.60
N ALA A 44 -8.25 3.25 1.97
CA ALA A 44 -9.48 3.36 1.20
C ALA A 44 -9.24 4.00 -0.17
N ILE A 45 -8.45 5.08 -0.23
CA ILE A 45 -8.05 5.73 -1.49
C ILE A 45 -7.28 4.74 -2.38
N VAL A 46 -6.27 4.05 -1.84
CA VAL A 46 -5.51 3.03 -2.58
C VAL A 46 -6.44 1.96 -3.15
N THR A 47 -7.44 1.55 -2.39
CA THR A 47 -8.40 0.52 -2.82
C THR A 47 -9.35 1.02 -3.91
N ALA A 48 -9.75 2.29 -3.88
CA ALA A 48 -10.63 2.88 -4.88
C ALA A 48 -9.96 3.02 -6.26
N PHE A 49 -8.66 3.30 -6.29
CA PHE A 49 -7.91 3.51 -7.54
C PHE A 49 -7.20 2.26 -8.08
N PHE A 50 -7.21 1.15 -7.34
CA PHE A 50 -6.55 -0.11 -7.69
C PHE A 50 -7.51 -1.14 -8.29
#